data_AF-A0A8G2M4D1-F1
#
_entry.id   AF-A0A8G2M4D1-F1
#
_cell.length_a   1.000
_cell.length_b   1.000
_cell.length_c   1.000
_cell.angle_alpha   90.00
_cell.angle_beta   90.00
_cell.angle_gamma   90.00
#
_symmetry.space_group_name_H-M   'P 1'
#
loop_
_entity.id
_entity.type
_entity.pdbx_description
1 polymer ?
#
loop_
_entity_poly.entity_id
_entity_poly.type
_entity_poly.pdbx_seq_one_letter_code
_entity_poly.pdbx_strand_id
1 'polypeptide(L)'
;MSTPVISTFTDDYGTEHRLFHDAETGTQTEVWKYGSTSETVVSYRDGTLKWTTRKNGRIAKISFYDAARVLHCVDGPAIVEYDESEHPRRFRYYQHGQLDRDDGPAIVEYDQAGQVRCEEWYQSGRLHRIDGPAVINYDQAGNISYEGWFQHDKRIPPQVPLPLVRR
;
A
#
# COMPACT_ATOMS: atom_id res chain seq x y z
N MET A 1 -20.14 21.59 -10.36
CA MET A 1 -20.79 21.21 -11.62
C MET A 1 -20.62 19.70 -11.79
N SER A 2 -21.57 18.98 -12.40
CA SER A 2 -21.48 17.52 -12.57
C SER A 2 -20.46 17.19 -13.67
N THR A 3 -19.44 16.38 -13.38
CA THR A 3 -18.49 15.90 -14.40
C THR A 3 -19.25 15.07 -15.45
N PRO A 4 -19.25 15.47 -16.73
CA PRO A 4 -19.99 14.74 -17.76
C PRO A 4 -19.40 13.35 -17.99
N VAL A 5 -20.27 12.36 -18.21
CA VAL A 5 -19.86 11.04 -18.69
C VAL A 5 -19.43 11.19 -20.15
N ILE A 6 -18.20 10.82 -20.45
CA ILE A 6 -17.64 10.91 -21.80
C ILE A 6 -17.94 9.66 -22.62
N SER A 7 -17.87 8.49 -22.00
CA SER A 7 -18.08 7.23 -22.71
C SER A 7 -18.57 6.14 -21.74
N THR A 8 -19.46 5.28 -22.26
CA THR A 8 -19.91 4.07 -21.58
C THR A 8 -20.04 2.94 -22.58
N PHE A 9 -19.51 1.76 -22.25
CA PHE A 9 -19.73 0.55 -23.05
C PHE A 9 -19.72 -0.69 -22.16
N THR A 10 -20.19 -1.80 -22.71
CA THR A 10 -20.11 -3.12 -22.09
C THR A 10 -19.30 -4.02 -23.02
N ASP A 11 -18.30 -4.72 -22.49
CA ASP A 11 -17.50 -5.66 -23.29
C ASP A 11 -18.22 -7.00 -23.51
N ASP A 12 -17.64 -7.88 -24.35
CA ASP A 12 -18.19 -9.20 -24.66
C ASP A 12 -18.28 -10.14 -23.43
N TYR A 13 -17.63 -9.77 -22.32
CA TYR A 13 -17.68 -10.48 -21.04
C TYR A 13 -18.74 -9.92 -20.09
N GLY A 14 -19.48 -8.89 -20.50
CA GLY A 14 -20.49 -8.23 -19.67
C GLY A 14 -19.92 -7.21 -18.67
N THR A 15 -18.65 -6.82 -18.81
CA THR A 15 -18.02 -5.79 -17.98
C THR A 15 -18.55 -4.42 -18.36
N GLU A 16 -19.08 -3.64 -17.40
CA GLU A 16 -19.44 -2.25 -17.66
C GLU A 16 -18.22 -1.33 -17.51
N HIS A 17 -18.00 -0.48 -18.51
CA HIS A 17 -16.96 0.54 -18.52
C HIS A 17 -17.60 1.92 -18.56
N ARG A 18 -17.12 2.84 -17.71
CA ARG A 18 -17.54 4.25 -17.71
C ARG A 18 -16.34 5.17 -17.60
N LEU A 19 -16.28 6.18 -18.46
CA LEU A 19 -15.22 7.18 -18.52
C LEU A 19 -15.78 8.56 -18.22
N PHE A 20 -15.11 9.28 -17.33
CA PHE A 20 -15.41 10.65 -16.93
C PHE A 20 -14.15 11.50 -17.10
N HIS A 21 -14.34 12.77 -17.41
CA HIS A 21 -13.26 13.74 -17.45
C HIS A 21 -13.73 15.04 -16.82
N ASP A 22 -12.88 15.58 -15.96
CA ASP A 22 -13.01 16.89 -15.39
C ASP A 22 -11.98 17.81 -16.05
N ALA A 23 -12.43 18.72 -16.91
CA ALA A 23 -11.57 19.65 -17.61
C ALA A 23 -10.94 20.72 -16.69
N GLU A 24 -11.57 21.04 -15.56
CA GLU A 24 -11.06 22.06 -14.62
C GLU A 24 -9.82 21.51 -13.89
N THR A 25 -9.94 20.31 -13.33
CA THR A 25 -8.83 19.64 -12.64
C THR A 25 -7.89 18.91 -13.59
N GLY A 26 -8.33 18.62 -14.82
CA GLY A 26 -7.62 17.76 -15.76
C GLY A 26 -7.63 16.28 -15.36
N THR A 27 -8.56 15.88 -14.49
CA THR A 27 -8.65 14.51 -13.97
C THR A 27 -9.45 13.63 -14.92
N GLN A 28 -9.01 12.40 -15.12
CA GLN A 28 -9.75 11.37 -15.85
C GLN A 28 -10.12 10.25 -14.88
N THR A 29 -11.37 9.79 -14.91
CA THR A 29 -11.81 8.67 -14.08
C THR A 29 -12.39 7.56 -14.96
N GLU A 30 -11.87 6.37 -14.80
CA GLU A 30 -12.34 5.16 -15.44
C GLU A 30 -12.91 4.22 -14.40
N VAL A 31 -14.07 3.63 -14.68
CA VAL A 31 -14.75 2.69 -13.79
C VAL A 31 -15.05 1.41 -14.56
N TRP A 32 -14.61 0.28 -14.00
CA TRP A 32 -14.90 -1.07 -14.48
C TRP A 32 -15.80 -1.78 -13.46
N LYS A 33 -16.83 -2.48 -13.91
CA LYS A 33 -17.65 -3.34 -13.06
C LYS A 33 -17.79 -4.72 -13.67
N TYR A 34 -17.44 -5.75 -12.91
CA TYR A 34 -17.55 -7.14 -13.30
C TYR A 34 -17.98 -7.99 -12.10
N GLY A 35 -19.19 -8.56 -12.20
CA GLY A 35 -19.83 -9.27 -11.09
C GLY A 35 -19.99 -8.37 -9.86
N SER A 36 -19.48 -8.82 -8.71
CA SER A 36 -19.50 -8.04 -7.46
C SER A 36 -18.28 -7.15 -7.24
N THR A 37 -17.33 -7.16 -8.17
CA THR A 37 -16.12 -6.35 -8.10
C THR A 37 -16.24 -5.12 -8.99
N SER A 38 -15.71 -4.00 -8.52
CA SER A 38 -15.55 -2.82 -9.34
C SER A 38 -14.18 -2.21 -9.13
N GLU A 39 -13.60 -1.67 -10.19
CA GLU A 39 -12.36 -0.93 -10.16
C GLU A 39 -12.60 0.50 -10.58
N THR A 40 -11.90 1.44 -9.96
CA THR A 40 -11.93 2.85 -10.32
C THR A 40 -10.51 3.35 -10.39
N VAL A 41 -10.11 3.86 -11.56
CA VAL A 41 -8.79 4.47 -11.77
C VAL A 41 -9.00 5.94 -12.00
N VAL A 42 -8.39 6.75 -11.14
CA VAL A 42 -8.34 8.20 -11.29
C VAL A 42 -6.93 8.56 -11.77
N SER A 43 -6.85 9.16 -12.94
CA SER A 43 -5.61 9.70 -13.51
C SER A 43 -5.57 11.21 -13.28
N TYR A 44 -4.54 11.68 -12.60
CA TYR A 44 -4.32 13.08 -12.27
C TYR A 44 -3.42 13.77 -13.30
N ARG A 45 -3.41 15.10 -13.31
CA ARG A 45 -2.67 15.92 -14.27
C ARG A 45 -1.15 15.75 -14.19
N ASP A 46 -0.63 15.46 -13.00
CA ASP A 46 0.78 15.19 -12.74
C ASP A 46 1.22 13.78 -13.21
N GLY A 47 0.28 12.97 -13.71
CA GLY A 47 0.50 11.59 -14.13
C GLY A 47 0.34 10.58 -13.00
N THR A 48 0.08 11.00 -11.77
CA THR A 48 -0.26 10.10 -10.66
C THR A 48 -1.55 9.35 -10.99
N LEU A 49 -1.59 8.07 -10.66
CA LEU A 49 -2.78 7.22 -10.79
C LEU A 49 -3.20 6.74 -9.41
N LYS A 50 -4.50 6.86 -9.09
CA LYS A 50 -5.12 6.20 -7.94
C LYS A 50 -6.05 5.10 -8.41
N TRP A 51 -5.68 3.86 -8.13
CA TRP A 51 -6.48 2.66 -8.39
C TRP A 51 -7.24 2.27 -7.13
N THR A 52 -8.56 2.16 -7.20
CA THR A 52 -9.42 1.72 -6.11
C THR A 52 -10.16 0.47 -6.53
N THR A 53 -9.95 -0.64 -5.82
CA THR A 53 -10.70 -1.89 -6.00
C THR A 53 -11.75 -1.99 -4.90
N ARG A 54 -13.00 -2.24 -5.30
CA ARG A 54 -14.12 -2.50 -4.40
C ARG A 54 -14.67 -3.91 -4.60
N LYS A 55 -15.04 -4.57 -3.51
CA LYS A 55 -15.74 -5.86 -3.49
C LYS A 55 -17.08 -5.68 -2.79
N ASN A 56 -18.17 -6.10 -3.43
CA ASN A 56 -19.54 -5.88 -2.93
C ASN A 56 -19.81 -4.40 -2.57
N GLY A 57 -19.26 -3.47 -3.36
CA GLY A 57 -19.35 -2.03 -3.12
C GLY A 57 -18.39 -1.45 -2.06
N ARG A 58 -17.78 -2.30 -1.23
CA ARG A 58 -16.84 -1.88 -0.17
C ARG A 58 -15.42 -1.77 -0.69
N ILE A 59 -14.66 -0.76 -0.24
CA ILE A 59 -13.24 -0.59 -0.60
C ILE A 59 -12.45 -1.77 -0.02
N ALA A 60 -11.73 -2.47 -0.89
CA ALA A 60 -10.85 -3.58 -0.51
C ALA A 60 -9.38 -3.18 -0.62
N LYS A 61 -9.04 -2.34 -1.59
CA LYS A 61 -7.66 -1.92 -1.86
C LYS A 61 -7.62 -0.56 -2.54
N ILE A 62 -6.66 0.26 -2.14
CA ILE A 62 -6.24 1.46 -2.86
C ILE A 62 -4.76 1.29 -3.23
N SER A 63 -4.37 1.68 -4.43
CA SER A 63 -2.97 1.70 -4.88
C SER A 63 -2.68 2.96 -5.65
N PHE A 64 -1.50 3.54 -5.42
CA PHE A 64 -1.00 4.72 -6.08
C PHE A 64 0.17 4.37 -6.98
N TYR A 65 0.17 4.94 -8.18
CA TYR A 65 1.23 4.76 -9.17
C TYR A 65 1.68 6.10 -9.71
N ASP A 66 2.92 6.19 -10.15
CA ASP A 66 3.43 7.33 -10.90
C ASP A 66 3.04 7.28 -12.39
N ALA A 67 3.52 8.27 -13.15
CA ALA A 67 3.29 8.36 -14.60
C ALA A 67 3.87 7.18 -15.40
N ALA A 68 4.86 6.46 -14.85
CA ALA A 68 5.44 5.26 -15.44
C ALA A 68 4.68 3.98 -15.03
N ARG A 69 3.55 4.11 -14.33
CA ARG A 69 2.76 3.02 -13.74
C ARG A 69 3.53 2.18 -12.72
N VAL A 70 4.48 2.81 -12.04
CA VAL A 70 5.25 2.20 -10.96
C VAL A 70 4.62 2.58 -9.62
N LEU A 71 4.53 1.61 -8.68
CA LEU A 71 3.95 1.86 -7.36
C LEU A 71 4.72 2.98 -6.64
N HIS A 72 4.00 4.05 -6.27
CA HIS A 72 4.59 5.23 -5.69
C HIS A 72 3.55 6.11 -4.98
N CYS A 73 3.94 6.68 -3.84
CA CYS A 73 3.23 7.78 -3.17
C CYS A 73 4.23 8.53 -2.29
N VAL A 74 4.45 9.84 -2.54
CA VAL A 74 5.40 10.66 -1.76
C VAL A 74 4.89 10.92 -0.35
N ASP A 75 3.58 11.14 -0.21
CA ASP A 75 2.96 11.58 1.04
C ASP A 75 2.43 10.42 1.90
N GLY A 76 2.71 9.17 1.53
CA GLY A 76 2.09 8.05 2.21
C GLY A 76 2.29 6.67 1.59
N PRO A 77 1.45 5.70 1.98
CA PRO A 77 1.51 4.34 1.49
C PRO A 77 1.11 4.28 0.01
N ALA A 78 1.93 3.63 -0.80
CA ALA A 78 1.58 3.34 -2.19
C ALA A 78 0.48 2.28 -2.28
N ILE A 79 0.30 1.42 -1.28
CA ILE A 79 -0.82 0.49 -1.20
C ILE A 79 -1.46 0.54 0.19
N VAL A 80 -2.79 0.61 0.22
CA VAL A 80 -3.61 0.41 1.42
C VAL A 80 -4.60 -0.71 1.15
N GLU A 81 -4.61 -1.72 2.00
CA GLU A 81 -5.60 -2.80 1.98
C GLU A 81 -6.54 -2.66 3.17
N TYR A 82 -7.81 -2.98 2.94
CA TYR A 82 -8.88 -2.83 3.91
C TYR A 82 -9.43 -4.20 4.32
N ASP A 83 -10.01 -4.27 5.51
CA ASP A 83 -10.82 -5.41 5.94
C ASP A 83 -12.25 -5.32 5.39
N GLU A 84 -13.09 -6.29 5.74
CA GLU A 84 -14.49 -6.32 5.30
C GLU A 84 -15.33 -5.16 5.85
N SER A 85 -14.89 -4.55 6.95
CA SER A 85 -15.53 -3.40 7.60
C SER A 85 -14.98 -2.06 7.09
N GLU A 86 -14.16 -2.07 6.02
CA GLU A 86 -13.49 -0.90 5.45
C GLU A 86 -12.50 -0.22 6.41
N HIS A 87 -11.95 -0.93 7.40
CA HIS A 87 -10.82 -0.44 8.19
C HIS A 87 -9.50 -0.78 7.48
N PRO A 88 -8.57 0.18 7.35
CA PRO A 88 -7.23 -0.11 6.84
C PRO A 88 -6.54 -1.16 7.72
N ARG A 89 -6.07 -2.25 7.11
CA ARG A 89 -5.40 -3.35 7.81
C ARG A 89 -3.96 -3.58 7.37
N ARG A 90 -3.56 -3.04 6.21
CA ARG A 90 -2.18 -3.16 5.72
C ARG A 90 -1.80 -1.96 4.89
N PHE A 91 -0.60 -1.48 5.16
CA PHE A 91 0.04 -0.38 4.45
C PHE A 91 1.34 -0.89 3.84
N ARG A 92 1.60 -0.54 2.58
CA ARG A 92 2.89 -0.80 1.93
C ARG A 92 3.42 0.48 1.30
N TYR A 93 4.67 0.78 1.59
CA TYR A 93 5.40 1.95 1.12
C TYR A 93 6.39 1.53 0.05
N TYR A 94 6.51 2.36 -0.99
CA TYR A 94 7.34 2.06 -2.15
C TYR A 94 8.12 3.30 -2.57
N GLN A 95 9.41 3.11 -2.86
CA GLN A 95 10.25 4.05 -3.58
C GLN A 95 10.72 3.41 -4.88
N HIS A 96 10.55 4.11 -6.01
CA HIS A 96 10.92 3.62 -7.34
C HIS A 96 10.41 2.19 -7.65
N GLY A 97 9.21 1.85 -7.18
CA GLY A 97 8.58 0.54 -7.42
C GLY A 97 9.05 -0.60 -6.52
N GLN A 98 9.94 -0.32 -5.57
CA GLN A 98 10.46 -1.30 -4.63
C GLN A 98 9.97 -0.97 -3.22
N LEU A 99 9.72 -1.99 -2.39
CA LEU A 99 9.41 -1.78 -0.98
C LEU A 99 10.57 -1.06 -0.33
N ASP A 100 10.30 0.13 0.21
CA ASP A 100 11.28 0.98 0.84
C ASP A 100 10.58 2.09 1.63
N ARG A 101 11.21 2.52 2.73
CA ARG A 101 10.81 3.66 3.53
C ARG A 101 11.94 4.08 4.46
N ASP A 102 12.40 5.32 4.34
CA ASP A 102 13.52 5.84 5.14
C ASP A 102 13.18 5.96 6.64
N ASP A 103 12.00 6.49 6.97
CA ASP A 103 11.65 6.87 8.35
C ASP A 103 10.81 5.83 9.11
N GLY A 104 10.73 4.58 8.62
CA GLY A 104 9.89 3.58 9.27
C GLY A 104 9.73 2.27 8.51
N PRO A 105 8.85 1.38 8.98
CA PRO A 105 8.57 0.13 8.29
C PRO A 105 7.95 0.39 6.92
N ALA A 106 8.44 -0.34 5.92
CA ALA A 106 7.89 -0.33 4.57
C ALA A 106 6.58 -1.13 4.49
N ILE A 107 6.33 -2.03 5.44
CA ILE A 107 5.05 -2.72 5.60
C ILE A 107 4.59 -2.61 7.04
N VAL A 108 3.33 -2.21 7.23
CA VAL A 108 2.65 -2.25 8.54
C VAL A 108 1.35 -3.01 8.37
N GLU A 109 1.12 -4.01 9.21
CA GLU A 109 -0.15 -4.74 9.29
C GLU A 109 -0.80 -4.55 10.65
N TYR A 110 -2.12 -4.42 10.66
CA TYR A 110 -2.95 -4.31 11.84
C TYR A 110 -3.84 -5.54 11.99
N ASP A 111 -4.15 -5.90 13.23
CA ASP A 111 -5.15 -6.92 13.54
C ASP A 111 -6.58 -6.35 13.49
N GLN A 112 -7.56 -7.19 13.83
CA GLN A 112 -8.98 -6.81 13.84
C GLN A 112 -9.34 -5.79 14.93
N ALA A 113 -8.51 -5.68 15.98
CA ALA A 113 -8.68 -4.68 17.03
C ALA A 113 -8.02 -3.35 16.67
N GLY A 114 -7.36 -3.26 15.50
CA GLY A 114 -6.62 -2.08 15.07
C GLY A 114 -5.27 -1.92 15.74
N GLN A 115 -4.72 -2.98 16.35
CA GLN A 115 -3.38 -2.98 16.92
C GLN A 115 -2.36 -3.41 15.87
N VAL A 116 -1.14 -2.86 15.94
CA VAL A 116 -0.05 -3.27 15.04
C VAL A 116 0.28 -4.74 15.31
N ARG A 117 0.22 -5.56 14.26
CA ARG A 117 0.49 -7.00 14.29
C ARG A 117 1.85 -7.33 13.70
N CYS A 118 2.26 -6.63 12.65
CA CYS A 118 3.52 -6.87 11.96
C CYS A 118 4.10 -5.55 11.44
N GLU A 119 5.41 -5.40 11.57
CA GLU A 119 6.18 -4.34 10.95
C GLU A 119 7.39 -4.95 10.22
N GLU A 120 7.60 -4.55 8.97
CA GLU A 120 8.71 -5.02 8.15
C GLU A 120 9.46 -3.84 7.52
N TRP A 121 10.78 -3.86 7.64
CA TRP A 121 11.69 -2.87 7.07
C TRP A 121 12.36 -3.43 5.83
N TYR A 122 12.32 -2.64 4.77
CA TYR A 122 12.89 -2.96 3.48
C TYR A 122 13.76 -1.82 3.00
N GLN A 123 14.83 -2.15 2.29
CA GLN A 123 15.66 -1.22 1.53
C GLN A 123 15.84 -1.78 0.13
N SER A 124 15.49 -0.99 -0.89
CA SER A 124 15.55 -1.40 -2.30
C SER A 124 14.88 -2.76 -2.55
N GLY A 125 13.71 -2.96 -1.95
CA GLY A 125 12.90 -4.18 -2.11
C GLY A 125 13.39 -5.40 -1.35
N ARG A 126 14.43 -5.29 -0.51
CA ARG A 126 14.99 -6.38 0.29
C ARG A 126 14.82 -6.13 1.78
N LEU A 127 14.52 -7.16 2.56
CA LEU A 127 14.44 -7.07 4.02
C LEU A 127 15.78 -6.55 4.56
N HIS A 128 15.73 -5.41 5.24
CA HIS A 128 16.90 -4.71 5.71
C HIS A 128 16.56 -3.78 6.86
N ARG A 129 17.36 -3.82 7.94
CA ARG A 129 17.38 -2.77 8.95
C ARG A 129 18.75 -2.76 9.65
N ILE A 130 19.32 -1.57 9.84
CA ILE A 130 20.63 -1.41 10.49
C ILE A 130 20.48 -1.38 12.01
N ASP A 131 19.54 -0.57 12.51
CA ASP A 131 19.45 -0.25 13.95
C ASP A 131 18.45 -1.11 14.74
N GLY A 132 18.07 -2.28 14.21
CA GLY A 132 17.10 -3.14 14.87
C GLY A 132 16.65 -4.33 14.02
N PRO A 133 15.66 -5.10 14.49
CA PRO A 133 15.06 -6.18 13.72
C PRO A 133 14.33 -5.62 12.49
N ALA A 134 14.55 -6.24 11.34
CA ALA A 134 13.88 -5.90 10.10
C ALA A 134 12.46 -6.49 10.02
N VAL A 135 12.10 -7.43 10.90
CA VAL A 135 10.74 -7.96 11.04
C VAL A 135 10.40 -8.00 12.53
N ILE A 136 9.25 -7.45 12.90
CA ILE A 136 8.70 -7.53 14.26
C ILE A 136 7.25 -8.01 14.15
N ASN A 137 6.92 -9.08 14.86
CA ASN A 137 5.54 -9.54 15.02
C ASN A 137 5.07 -9.33 16.45
N TYR A 138 3.83 -8.89 16.60
CA TYR A 138 3.17 -8.69 17.88
C TYR A 138 2.08 -9.74 18.10
N ASP A 139 1.90 -10.15 19.36
CA ASP A 139 0.75 -10.95 19.78
C ASP A 139 -0.50 -10.07 19.98
N GLN A 140 -1.62 -10.70 20.34
CA GLN A 140 -2.90 -10.00 20.57
C GLN A 140 -2.90 -9.05 21.78
N ALA A 141 -1.90 -9.16 22.66
CA ALA A 141 -1.72 -8.25 23.79
C ALA A 141 -0.75 -7.10 23.44
N GLY A 142 -0.25 -7.05 22.21
CA GLY A 142 0.71 -6.05 21.74
C GLY A 142 2.14 -6.33 22.17
N ASN A 143 2.45 -7.52 22.71
CA ASN A 143 3.82 -7.88 23.05
C ASN A 143 4.55 -8.41 21.82
N ILE A 144 5.84 -8.13 21.74
CA ILE A 144 6.70 -8.70 20.70
C ILE A 144 6.74 -10.22 20.88
N SER A 145 6.24 -10.92 19.87
CA SER A 145 6.23 -12.39 19.79
C SER A 145 7.40 -12.93 18.95
N TYR A 146 7.93 -12.11 18.04
CA TYR A 146 9.06 -12.47 17.18
C TYR A 146 9.80 -11.23 16.70
N GLU A 147 11.12 -11.35 16.64
CA GLU A 147 12.02 -10.38 16.02
C GLU A 147 12.98 -11.10 15.08
N GLY A 148 13.18 -10.53 13.89
CA GLY A 148 14.11 -11.05 12.90
C GLY A 148 15.01 -9.95 12.36
N TRP A 149 16.33 -10.13 12.46
CA TRP A 149 17.33 -9.22 11.92
C TRP A 149 17.75 -9.68 10.54
N PHE A 150 17.70 -8.77 9.56
CA PHE A 150 18.06 -9.05 8.18
C PHE A 150 18.85 -7.88 7.60
N GLN A 151 19.82 -8.23 6.75
CA GLN A 151 20.50 -7.28 5.87
C GLN A 151 20.50 -7.82 4.45
N HIS A 152 19.80 -7.14 3.55
CA HIS A 152 19.65 -7.55 2.15
C HIS A 152 19.14 -9.00 2.03
N ASP A 153 18.01 -9.30 2.70
CA ASP A 153 17.36 -10.61 2.80
C ASP A 153 18.14 -11.71 3.53
N LYS A 154 19.38 -11.43 3.95
CA LYS A 154 20.18 -12.39 4.73
C LYS A 154 19.87 -12.22 6.21
N ARG A 155 19.40 -13.29 6.85
CA ARG A 155 19.21 -13.33 8.29
C ARG A 155 20.57 -13.17 8.99
N ILE A 156 20.65 -12.25 9.93
CA ILE A 156 21.83 -12.01 10.76
C ILE A 156 21.48 -12.22 12.23
N PRO A 157 22.47 -12.46 13.10
CA PRO A 157 22.27 -12.40 14.54
C PRO A 157 21.79 -11.00 14.97
N PRO A 158 21.06 -10.89 16.10
CA PRO A 158 20.73 -9.61 16.69
C PRO A 158 21.99 -8.75 16.89
N GLN A 159 21.96 -7.51 16.44
CA GLN A 159 23.00 -6.55 16.76
C GLN A 159 22.76 -6.03 18.18
N VAL A 160 23.34 -6.71 19.17
CA VAL A 160 23.37 -6.18 20.54
C VAL A 160 24.29 -4.96 20.51
N PRO A 161 23.86 -3.77 20.98
CA PRO A 161 24.81 -2.68 21.15
C PRO A 161 25.91 -3.18 22.07
N LEU A 162 27.18 -3.09 21.62
CA LEU A 162 28.34 -3.45 22.43
C LEU A 162 28.14 -2.81 23.81
N PRO A 163 28.20 -3.58 24.92
CA PRO A 163 28.15 -2.95 26.23
C PRO A 163 29.29 -1.93 26.25
N LEU A 164 28.96 -0.67 26.56
CA LEU A 164 29.95 0.38 26.77
C LEU A 164 30.93 -0.18 27.81
N VAL A 165 32.13 -0.53 27.37
CA VAL A 165 33.19 -0.99 28.27
C VAL A 165 33.52 0.21 29.15
N ARG A 166 32.96 0.25 30.36
CA ARG A 166 33.40 1.16 31.40
C ARG A 166 34.81 0.72 31.77
N ARG A 167 35.81 1.46 31.29
CA ARG A 167 37.19 1.38 31.79
C ARG A 167 37.27 1.99 33.18
#